data_AF-A0A972M5I7-F1
#
_entry.id   AF-A0A972M5I7-F1
#
_cell.length_a   1.000
_cell.length_b   1.000
_cell.length_c   1.000
_cell.angle_alpha   90.00
_cell.angle_beta   90.00
_cell.angle_gamma   90.00
#
_symmetry.space_group_name_H-M   'P 1'
#
loop_
_entity.id
_entity.type
_entity.pdbx_description
1 polymer ?
#
loop_
_entity_poly.entity_id
_entity_poly.type
_entity_poly.pdbx_seq_one_letter_code
_entity_poly.pdbx_strand_id
1 'polypeptide(L)'
;MGWNLENIYLLLEDKAKKLQTVERSDIDLFLQFFPAKGPFKESFPINPNYLIFKILRHHLDKVSIELFAQRLGVETSLATQVLTGEAIEAKFPVVKNDKEGEIVKALIVPIEAEEIIFPDEGLFLKANEIRQGLERVKKLTNKSFFVVFEKTNFEGLSFTLALYSALRYLKAAENLAFTGVLLENGNIEPVNGLEVKLKTAKSKKLPLVFPSEEMKTIQDLDKFLTDLQIPVSVLFNKNHALEFEEKFPFGEEYLKKVFHIEEPFHYNNPLEEKKEDFLKIRRWLDKLLEELKEKVFKALTPFGGNIRIAHTQKVVAVSILSGIVFSKKRLPTEFYIYKSNTSYKKIYTIEDDRKVPQKNFNELFEIIPPTKETKKIQILLKDREKPLQAPETLYILYKGPLQNQQIPEKNFETIGHVLAHFFRKNKHLFANKKLSFNGPTGVSFAFGYYLEDYVPLTVLHKDKEAFKIPFEEEKVMSGKVYLTNTFSLNMLKPKKGELDFEPIPFEEAKKILDTKEVVSYISHQSTAQVLKELLQKEIEFNRKNLVLEDGDTVLVFQIKKRPQEGQIFTEEELKEIIEKGLYSFWKLKVNYS
;
A
#
# COMPACT_ATOMS: atom_id res chain seq x y z
N MET A 1 20.04 -24.64 48.14
CA MET A 1 20.13 -23.16 48.13
C MET A 1 18.82 -22.63 47.58
N GLY A 2 18.02 -21.98 48.41
CA GLY A 2 16.75 -21.40 47.98
C GLY A 2 17.03 -20.27 47.00
N TRP A 3 16.56 -20.40 45.76
CA TRP A 3 16.65 -19.33 44.79
C TRP A 3 15.79 -18.15 45.28
N ASN A 4 16.38 -16.96 45.39
CA ASN A 4 15.60 -15.73 45.59
C ASN A 4 14.86 -15.39 44.29
N LEU A 5 13.65 -14.82 44.41
CA LEU A 5 12.76 -14.40 43.33
C LEU A 5 13.47 -13.60 42.21
N GLU A 6 14.36 -12.69 42.59
CA GLU A 6 15.16 -11.90 41.64
C GLU A 6 16.09 -12.76 40.78
N ASN A 7 16.75 -13.76 41.37
CA ASN A 7 17.65 -14.65 40.64
C ASN A 7 16.87 -15.53 39.64
N ILE A 8 15.67 -15.98 40.02
CA ILE A 8 14.77 -16.72 39.11
C ILE A 8 14.34 -15.82 37.95
N TYR A 9 13.99 -14.56 38.24
CA TYR A 9 13.60 -13.61 37.20
C TYR A 9 14.75 -13.28 36.24
N LEU A 10 15.97 -13.07 36.73
CA LEU A 10 17.15 -12.83 35.89
C LEU A 10 17.45 -14.03 34.97
N LEU A 11 17.34 -15.26 35.50
CA LEU A 11 17.45 -16.47 34.70
C LEU A 11 16.33 -16.54 33.65
N LEU A 12 15.09 -16.24 34.03
CA LEU A 12 13.93 -16.22 33.15
C LEU A 12 14.10 -15.23 31.99
N GLU A 13 14.57 -14.02 32.26
CA GLU A 13 14.85 -13.02 31.21
C GLU A 13 15.96 -13.47 30.25
N ASP A 14 17.05 -14.05 30.77
CA ASP A 14 18.14 -14.56 29.92
C ASP A 14 17.65 -15.68 29.00
N LYS A 15 16.90 -16.64 29.58
CA LYS A 15 16.32 -17.78 28.85
C LYS A 15 15.27 -17.34 27.84
N ALA A 16 14.42 -16.36 28.15
CA ALA A 16 13.45 -15.81 27.21
C ALA A 16 14.09 -15.10 26.00
N LYS A 17 15.30 -14.55 26.16
CA LYS A 17 16.10 -13.96 25.07
C LYS A 17 16.84 -15.01 24.24
N LYS A 18 17.14 -16.17 24.82
CA LYS A 18 17.92 -17.26 24.22
C LYS A 18 17.15 -18.58 24.31
N LEU A 19 15.99 -18.67 23.66
CA LEU A 19 15.09 -19.83 23.77
C LEU A 19 15.82 -21.16 23.47
N GLN A 20 16.77 -21.18 22.54
CA GLN A 20 17.58 -22.36 22.23
C GLN A 20 18.40 -22.94 23.41
N THR A 21 18.68 -22.16 24.46
CA THR A 21 19.49 -22.59 25.62
C THR A 21 18.65 -23.12 26.78
N VAL A 22 17.32 -23.24 26.61
CA VAL A 22 16.41 -23.70 27.66
C VAL A 22 16.50 -25.22 27.80
N GLU A 23 16.85 -25.66 29.01
CA GLU A 23 16.91 -27.08 29.39
C GLU A 23 15.63 -27.53 30.11
N ARG A 24 15.45 -28.84 30.25
CA ARG A 24 14.29 -29.39 30.97
C ARG A 24 14.26 -28.95 32.44
N SER A 25 15.42 -28.86 33.08
CA SER A 25 15.59 -28.35 34.44
C SER A 25 15.10 -26.90 34.59
N ASP A 26 15.31 -26.05 33.59
CA ASP A 26 14.79 -24.67 33.57
C ASP A 26 13.26 -24.67 33.51
N ILE A 27 12.67 -25.51 32.64
CA ILE A 27 11.21 -25.65 32.50
C ILE A 27 10.58 -26.11 33.81
N ASP A 28 11.13 -27.14 34.45
CA ASP A 28 10.64 -27.65 35.73
C ASP A 28 10.70 -26.57 36.83
N LEU A 29 11.78 -25.79 36.87
CA LEU A 29 11.92 -24.65 37.78
C LEU A 29 10.88 -23.55 37.51
N PHE A 30 10.66 -23.20 36.24
CA PHE A 30 9.66 -22.19 35.86
C PHE A 30 8.22 -22.63 36.15
N LEU A 31 7.90 -23.91 35.95
CA LEU A 31 6.60 -24.48 36.30
C LEU A 31 6.31 -24.42 37.81
N GLN A 32 7.33 -24.68 38.65
CA GLN A 32 7.19 -24.53 40.10
C GLN A 32 6.85 -23.09 40.51
N PHE A 33 7.30 -22.11 39.72
CA PHE A 33 7.07 -20.70 39.96
C PHE A 33 5.76 -20.17 39.35
N PHE A 34 5.15 -20.88 38.40
CA PHE A 34 3.92 -20.47 37.72
C PHE A 34 2.65 -20.93 38.47
N PRO A 35 1.57 -20.12 38.52
CA PRO A 35 1.57 -18.68 38.38
C PRO A 35 2.40 -18.01 39.49
N ALA A 36 3.16 -16.99 39.12
CA ALA A 36 3.87 -16.14 40.05
C ALA A 36 2.86 -15.37 40.91
N LYS A 37 3.07 -15.33 42.23
CA LYS A 37 2.14 -14.70 43.20
C LYS A 37 2.80 -13.54 43.94
N GLY A 38 2.02 -12.49 44.19
CA GLY A 38 2.33 -11.39 45.10
C GLY A 38 2.39 -10.03 44.41
N PRO A 39 2.26 -8.91 45.16
CA PRO A 39 2.77 -7.64 44.67
C PRO A 39 4.29 -7.65 44.81
N PHE A 40 5.01 -7.73 43.68
CA PHE A 40 6.46 -7.52 43.69
C PHE A 40 6.74 -6.05 44.03
N LYS A 41 7.49 -5.78 45.12
CA LYS A 41 7.83 -4.42 45.60
C LYS A 41 8.53 -3.58 44.52
N GLU A 42 9.23 -4.23 43.61
CA GLU A 42 9.81 -3.65 42.40
C GLU A 42 9.10 -4.32 41.22
N SER A 43 8.40 -3.53 40.40
CA SER A 43 7.73 -4.07 39.22
C SER A 43 8.79 -4.60 38.26
N PHE A 44 8.84 -5.92 38.07
CA PHE A 44 9.65 -6.51 37.01
C PHE A 44 9.34 -5.81 35.66
N PRO A 45 10.35 -5.46 34.85
CA PRO A 45 10.13 -4.77 33.57
C PRO A 45 9.15 -5.49 32.63
N ILE A 46 9.13 -6.82 32.71
CA ILE A 46 8.19 -7.72 32.02
C ILE A 46 7.58 -8.64 33.08
N ASN A 47 6.29 -8.94 32.93
CA ASN A 47 5.59 -9.89 33.78
C ASN A 47 6.24 -11.30 33.70
N PRO A 48 6.64 -11.91 34.84
CA PRO A 48 7.20 -13.27 34.84
C PRO A 48 6.24 -14.31 34.26
N ASN A 49 4.93 -14.22 34.51
CA ASN A 49 3.97 -15.19 33.95
C ASN A 49 3.94 -15.16 32.42
N TYR A 50 4.05 -13.97 31.82
CA TYR A 50 4.12 -13.81 30.38
C TYR A 50 5.37 -14.45 29.78
N LEU A 51 6.53 -14.24 30.41
CA LEU A 51 7.79 -14.84 29.99
C LEU A 51 7.76 -16.37 30.14
N ILE A 52 7.31 -16.87 31.29
CA ILE A 52 7.18 -18.32 31.54
C ILE A 52 6.27 -18.93 30.48
N PHE A 53 5.07 -18.39 30.29
CA PHE A 53 4.12 -18.92 29.32
C PHE A 53 4.70 -18.97 27.90
N LYS A 54 5.43 -17.92 27.48
CA LYS A 54 6.10 -17.89 26.17
C LYS A 54 7.19 -18.97 26.05
N ILE A 55 7.98 -19.21 27.09
CA ILE A 55 9.00 -20.26 27.12
C ILE A 55 8.35 -21.64 27.06
N LEU A 56 7.34 -21.90 27.89
CA LEU A 56 6.63 -23.19 27.93
C LEU A 56 6.07 -23.55 26.55
N ARG A 57 5.44 -22.57 25.88
CA ARG A 57 4.88 -22.76 24.53
C ARG A 57 5.93 -22.96 23.44
N HIS A 58 7.15 -22.49 23.63
CA HIS A 58 8.24 -22.73 22.68
C HIS A 58 8.88 -24.12 22.87
N HIS A 59 8.78 -24.69 24.06
CA HIS A 59 9.37 -25.99 24.42
C HIS A 59 8.34 -26.99 24.91
N LEU A 60 7.23 -27.13 24.16
CA LEU A 60 6.13 -28.04 24.52
C LEU A 60 6.60 -29.47 24.77
N ASP A 61 7.65 -29.92 24.07
CA ASP A 61 8.28 -31.23 24.22
C ASP A 61 8.90 -31.49 25.60
N LYS A 62 9.21 -30.43 26.35
CA LYS A 62 9.84 -30.50 27.68
C LYS A 62 8.87 -30.23 28.83
N VAL A 63 7.64 -29.80 28.56
CA VAL A 63 6.66 -29.39 29.58
C VAL A 63 5.91 -30.60 30.13
N SER A 64 5.87 -30.75 31.46
CA SER A 64 4.89 -31.66 32.10
C SER A 64 3.51 -31.00 32.12
N ILE A 65 2.59 -31.56 31.35
CA ILE A 65 1.21 -31.06 31.24
C ILE A 65 0.47 -31.26 32.57
N GLU A 66 0.69 -32.37 33.26
CA GLU A 66 0.07 -32.69 34.55
C GLU A 66 0.47 -31.67 35.61
N LEU A 67 1.77 -31.33 35.68
CA LEU A 67 2.26 -30.32 36.60
C LEU A 67 1.69 -28.94 36.23
N PHE A 68 1.69 -28.56 34.94
CA PHE A 68 1.11 -27.28 34.51
C PHE A 68 -0.40 -27.18 34.87
N ALA A 69 -1.16 -28.24 34.65
CA ALA A 69 -2.57 -28.35 35.00
C ALA A 69 -2.79 -28.19 36.51
N GLN A 70 -2.03 -28.93 37.32
CA GLN A 70 -2.05 -28.84 38.78
C GLN A 70 -1.76 -27.42 39.27
N ARG A 71 -0.77 -26.75 38.66
CA ARG A 71 -0.37 -25.38 39.03
C ARG A 71 -1.42 -24.33 38.68
N LEU A 72 -2.13 -24.52 37.58
CA LEU A 72 -3.27 -23.67 37.20
C LEU A 72 -4.57 -24.01 37.94
N GLY A 73 -4.65 -25.19 38.57
CA GLY A 73 -5.89 -25.67 39.19
C GLY A 73 -6.97 -26.04 38.17
N VAL A 74 -6.57 -26.58 37.01
CA VAL A 74 -7.46 -26.95 35.90
C VAL A 74 -7.25 -28.40 35.48
N GLU A 75 -8.19 -28.96 34.73
CA GLU A 75 -8.06 -30.30 34.13
C GLU A 75 -6.91 -30.38 33.12
N THR A 76 -6.28 -31.55 33.00
CA THR A 76 -5.15 -31.78 32.08
C THR A 76 -5.50 -31.51 30.61
N SER A 77 -6.75 -31.77 30.21
CA SER A 77 -7.25 -31.47 28.86
C SER A 77 -7.25 -29.97 28.58
N LEU A 78 -7.74 -29.16 29.51
CA LEU A 78 -7.78 -27.70 29.41
C LEU A 78 -6.37 -27.10 29.46
N ALA A 79 -5.49 -27.63 30.31
CA ALA A 79 -4.08 -27.27 30.36
C ALA A 79 -3.36 -27.53 29.02
N THR A 80 -3.65 -28.67 28.39
CA THR A 80 -3.15 -28.99 27.04
C THR A 80 -3.64 -27.94 26.04
N GLN A 81 -4.94 -27.63 26.05
CA GLN A 81 -5.52 -26.60 25.16
C GLN A 81 -4.85 -25.24 25.33
N VAL A 82 -4.58 -24.81 26.56
CA VAL A 82 -3.89 -23.54 26.86
C VAL A 82 -2.46 -23.52 26.28
N LEU A 83 -1.73 -24.62 26.33
CA LEU A 83 -0.35 -24.71 25.84
C LEU A 83 -0.25 -24.86 24.32
N THR A 84 -1.15 -25.63 23.71
CA THR A 84 -1.08 -25.99 22.28
C THR A 84 -2.01 -25.18 21.40
N GLY A 85 -3.07 -24.59 21.96
CA GLY A 85 -4.06 -23.80 21.23
C GLY A 85 -3.48 -22.53 20.60
N GLU A 86 -4.17 -21.94 19.63
CA GLU A 86 -3.67 -20.76 18.92
C GLU A 86 -3.56 -19.56 19.87
N ALA A 87 -2.32 -19.10 20.11
CA ALA A 87 -2.06 -17.91 20.89
C ALA A 87 -2.08 -16.66 20.01
N ILE A 88 -2.86 -15.66 20.41
CA ILE A 88 -3.06 -14.40 19.71
C ILE A 88 -2.44 -13.26 20.53
N GLU A 89 -1.67 -12.40 19.88
CA GLU A 89 -1.08 -11.21 20.52
C GLU A 89 -2.01 -10.00 20.38
N ALA A 90 -2.63 -9.57 21.47
CA ALA A 90 -3.37 -8.30 21.52
C ALA A 90 -2.43 -7.15 21.91
N LYS A 91 -2.49 -6.03 21.17
CA LYS A 91 -1.63 -4.86 21.38
C LYS A 91 -2.46 -3.66 21.78
N PHE A 92 -2.07 -2.99 22.86
CA PHE A 92 -2.75 -1.77 23.31
C PHE A 92 -1.75 -0.78 23.94
N PRO A 93 -1.86 0.52 23.66
CA PRO A 93 -1.04 1.53 24.29
C PRO A 93 -1.53 1.85 25.72
N VAL A 94 -0.61 2.00 26.65
CA VAL A 94 -0.85 2.52 28.01
C VAL A 94 -0.04 3.81 28.21
N VAL A 95 -0.46 4.63 29.17
CA VAL A 95 0.19 5.91 29.49
C VAL A 95 0.80 5.83 30.88
N LYS A 96 2.03 6.30 31.02
CA LYS A 96 2.77 6.47 32.26
C LYS A 96 2.96 7.96 32.53
N ASN A 97 2.58 8.39 33.73
CA ASN A 97 2.75 9.76 34.22
C ASN A 97 2.25 10.86 33.26
N ASP A 98 1.19 10.57 32.49
CA ASP A 98 0.58 11.46 31.49
C ASP A 98 1.50 12.01 30.38
N LYS A 99 2.72 11.47 30.25
CA LYS A 99 3.73 12.00 29.32
C LYS A 99 4.34 10.96 28.41
N GLU A 100 4.51 9.74 28.91
CA GLU A 100 5.15 8.66 28.18
C GLU A 100 4.14 7.56 27.89
N GLY A 101 4.08 7.10 26.65
CA GLY A 101 3.27 5.96 26.29
C GLY A 101 4.13 4.76 25.91
N GLU A 102 3.60 3.58 26.17
CA GLU A 102 4.21 2.32 25.77
C GLU A 102 3.16 1.38 25.19
N ILE A 103 3.55 0.55 24.22
CA ILE A 103 2.69 -0.52 23.73
C ILE A 103 2.87 -1.71 24.67
N VAL A 104 1.77 -2.16 25.26
CA VAL A 104 1.68 -3.39 26.05
C VAL A 104 1.05 -4.47 25.20
N LYS A 105 1.53 -5.70 25.39
CA LYS A 105 0.99 -6.89 24.75
C LYS A 105 0.25 -7.75 25.76
N ALA A 106 -0.75 -8.48 25.28
CA ALA A 106 -1.33 -9.60 25.98
C ALA A 106 -1.30 -10.83 25.07
N LEU A 107 -0.93 -11.98 25.62
CA LEU A 107 -1.10 -13.27 24.94
C LEU A 107 -2.42 -13.87 25.38
N ILE A 108 -3.26 -14.21 24.42
CA ILE A 108 -4.59 -14.77 24.63
C ILE A 108 -4.66 -16.13 23.96
N VAL A 109 -5.22 -17.12 24.64
CA VAL A 109 -5.59 -18.40 24.04
C VAL A 109 -7.09 -18.61 24.27
N PRO A 110 -7.94 -18.66 23.23
CA PRO A 110 -9.33 -19.06 23.38
C PRO A 110 -9.42 -20.48 23.95
N ILE A 111 -10.31 -20.72 24.91
CA ILE A 111 -10.44 -22.03 25.58
C ILE A 111 -11.91 -22.46 25.69
N GLU A 112 -12.11 -23.76 25.84
CA GLU A 112 -13.40 -24.38 26.09
C GLU A 112 -13.59 -24.58 27.59
N ALA A 113 -13.94 -23.50 28.29
CA ALA A 113 -14.17 -23.50 29.74
C ALA A 113 -15.28 -22.54 30.13
N GLU A 114 -15.87 -22.71 31.31
CA GLU A 114 -16.84 -21.76 31.86
C GLU A 114 -16.18 -20.48 32.36
N GLU A 115 -14.95 -20.56 32.88
CA GLU A 115 -14.24 -19.43 33.50
C GLU A 115 -13.03 -18.96 32.69
N ILE A 116 -12.64 -17.71 32.94
CA ILE A 116 -11.39 -17.12 32.41
C ILE A 116 -10.23 -17.61 33.27
N ILE A 117 -9.18 -18.12 32.63
CA ILE A 117 -7.92 -18.45 33.31
C ILE A 117 -7.02 -17.21 33.26
N PHE A 118 -6.82 -16.57 34.42
CA PHE A 118 -6.07 -15.32 34.54
C PHE A 118 -4.94 -15.44 35.58
N PRO A 119 -3.76 -15.98 35.18
CA PRO A 119 -2.64 -16.21 36.10
C PRO A 119 -2.07 -14.94 36.74
N ASP A 120 -2.28 -13.77 36.13
CA ASP A 120 -1.72 -12.50 36.60
C ASP A 120 -2.57 -11.81 37.67
N GLU A 121 -3.70 -12.38 38.07
CA GLU A 121 -4.66 -11.71 38.97
C GLU A 121 -4.00 -11.16 40.24
N GLY A 122 -3.13 -11.94 40.87
CA GLY A 122 -2.39 -11.53 42.08
C GLY A 122 -1.27 -10.52 41.87
N LEU A 123 -0.98 -10.11 40.63
CA LEU A 123 0.10 -9.18 40.27
C LEU A 123 -0.38 -7.75 40.00
N PHE A 124 -1.68 -7.54 39.82
CA PHE A 124 -2.27 -6.23 39.59
C PHE A 124 -2.68 -5.57 40.91
N LEU A 125 -2.34 -4.29 41.10
CA LEU A 125 -2.80 -3.50 42.26
C LEU A 125 -4.33 -3.40 42.32
N LYS A 126 -4.99 -3.32 41.15
CA LYS A 126 -6.45 -3.24 41.00
C LYS A 126 -7.01 -4.50 40.30
N ALA A 127 -6.64 -5.68 40.79
CA ALA A 127 -7.03 -6.97 40.21
C ALA A 127 -8.54 -7.11 39.90
N ASN A 128 -9.40 -6.67 40.82
CA ASN A 128 -10.86 -6.71 40.64
C ASN A 128 -11.34 -5.90 39.43
N GLU A 129 -10.74 -4.73 39.17
CA GLU A 129 -11.09 -3.90 38.02
C GLU A 129 -10.70 -4.61 36.72
N ILE A 130 -9.47 -5.14 36.65
CA ILE A 130 -9.00 -5.90 35.50
C ILE A 130 -9.89 -7.12 35.24
N ARG A 131 -10.23 -7.90 36.30
CA ARG A 131 -11.11 -9.06 36.22
C ARG A 131 -12.49 -8.68 35.66
N GLN A 132 -13.09 -7.59 36.12
CA GLN A 132 -14.36 -7.10 35.56
C GLN A 132 -14.24 -6.78 34.07
N GLY A 133 -13.14 -6.16 33.64
CA GLY A 133 -12.86 -5.92 32.22
C GLY A 133 -12.77 -7.21 31.40
N LEU A 134 -12.09 -8.24 31.92
CA LEU A 134 -11.99 -9.56 31.27
C LEU A 134 -13.36 -10.24 31.15
N GLU A 135 -14.18 -10.21 32.22
CA GLU A 135 -15.54 -10.79 32.21
C GLU A 135 -16.46 -10.08 31.21
N ARG A 136 -16.34 -8.76 31.04
CA ARG A 136 -17.05 -8.02 29.98
C ARG A 136 -16.66 -8.53 28.59
N VAL A 137 -15.37 -8.72 28.34
CA VAL A 137 -14.87 -9.25 27.06
C VAL A 137 -15.40 -10.67 26.80
N LYS A 138 -15.38 -11.54 27.81
CA LYS A 138 -15.96 -12.90 27.72
C LYS A 138 -17.45 -12.85 27.39
N LYS A 139 -18.23 -12.00 28.10
CA LYS A 139 -19.67 -11.83 27.86
C LYS A 139 -19.97 -11.36 26.43
N LEU A 140 -19.23 -10.38 25.93
CA LEU A 140 -19.42 -9.81 24.58
C LEU A 140 -18.98 -10.75 23.45
N THR A 141 -17.95 -11.57 23.69
CA THR A 141 -17.43 -12.52 22.68
C THR A 141 -18.08 -13.89 22.76
N ASN A 142 -18.77 -14.18 23.87
CA ASN A 142 -19.24 -15.52 24.25
C ASN A 142 -18.11 -16.57 24.20
N LYS A 143 -16.90 -16.17 24.63
CA LYS A 143 -15.71 -17.04 24.65
C LYS A 143 -14.97 -16.86 25.96
N SER A 144 -14.65 -17.97 26.61
CA SER A 144 -13.65 -18.00 27.67
C SER A 144 -12.25 -18.07 27.06
N PHE A 145 -11.26 -17.63 27.83
CA PHE A 145 -9.89 -17.57 27.35
C PHE A 145 -8.90 -17.63 28.51
N PHE A 146 -7.69 -18.05 28.18
CA PHE A 146 -6.49 -17.83 28.99
C PHE A 146 -5.86 -16.51 28.56
N VAL A 147 -5.39 -15.71 29.52
CA VAL A 147 -4.70 -14.45 29.23
C VAL A 147 -3.54 -14.19 30.18
N VAL A 148 -2.42 -13.74 29.62
CA VAL A 148 -1.29 -13.16 30.35
C VAL A 148 -0.86 -11.85 29.70
N PHE A 149 -0.60 -10.82 30.50
CA PHE A 149 -0.15 -9.51 30.05
C PHE A 149 1.37 -9.40 30.14
N GLU A 150 2.00 -8.75 29.16
CA GLU A 150 3.43 -8.47 29.14
C GLU A 150 3.85 -7.57 30.31
N LYS A 151 2.95 -6.73 30.81
CA LYS A 151 3.17 -5.82 31.93
C LYS A 151 1.96 -5.82 32.84
N THR A 152 2.19 -5.60 34.14
CA THR A 152 1.13 -5.53 35.17
C THR A 152 1.05 -4.17 35.85
N ASN A 153 1.94 -3.23 35.49
CA ASN A 153 2.02 -1.87 36.04
C ASN A 153 1.25 -0.83 35.22
N PHE A 154 0.08 -1.21 34.70
CA PHE A 154 -0.84 -0.29 34.03
C PHE A 154 -2.19 -0.28 34.74
N GLU A 155 -2.93 0.82 34.59
CA GLU A 155 -4.27 0.99 35.13
C GLU A 155 -5.31 1.17 34.03
N GLY A 156 -6.57 0.95 34.38
CA GLY A 156 -7.72 1.16 33.52
C GLY A 156 -8.00 0.03 32.54
N LEU A 157 -9.15 0.15 31.86
CA LEU A 157 -9.75 -0.91 31.06
C LEU A 157 -9.56 -0.75 29.54
N SER A 158 -8.61 0.11 29.12
CA SER A 158 -8.41 0.42 27.70
C SER A 158 -7.92 -0.77 26.85
N PHE A 159 -7.46 -1.85 27.50
CA PHE A 159 -7.08 -3.11 26.87
C PHE A 159 -8.30 -3.91 26.38
N THR A 160 -9.51 -3.65 26.91
CA THR A 160 -10.69 -4.49 26.66
C THR A 160 -11.06 -4.54 25.18
N LEU A 161 -10.95 -3.42 24.45
CA LEU A 161 -11.13 -3.41 23.00
C LEU A 161 -10.09 -4.30 22.27
N ALA A 162 -8.85 -4.31 22.72
CA ALA A 162 -7.79 -5.14 22.11
C ALA A 162 -8.04 -6.63 22.33
N LEU A 163 -8.45 -7.04 23.52
CA LEU A 163 -8.76 -8.45 23.79
C LEU A 163 -10.03 -8.89 23.04
N TYR A 164 -11.06 -8.05 22.99
CA TYR A 164 -12.25 -8.31 22.18
C TYR A 164 -11.89 -8.53 20.71
N SER A 165 -11.11 -7.62 20.12
CA SER A 165 -10.66 -7.74 18.73
C SER A 165 -9.85 -9.01 18.50
N ALA A 166 -8.94 -9.35 19.41
CA ALA A 166 -8.14 -10.57 19.31
C ALA A 166 -9.00 -11.85 19.38
N LEU A 167 -10.00 -11.92 20.26
CA LEU A 167 -10.89 -13.08 20.37
C LEU A 167 -11.89 -13.19 19.21
N ARG A 168 -12.28 -12.06 18.62
CA ARG A 168 -13.24 -11.99 17.51
C ARG A 168 -12.57 -12.28 16.16
N TYR A 169 -11.42 -11.67 15.89
CA TYR A 169 -10.74 -11.70 14.59
C TYR A 169 -9.44 -12.51 14.60
N LEU A 170 -9.07 -13.12 15.72
CA LEU A 170 -7.93 -14.02 15.87
C LEU A 170 -6.63 -13.35 15.37
N LYS A 171 -5.83 -14.08 14.58
CA LYS A 171 -4.55 -13.62 14.04
C LYS A 171 -4.62 -12.32 13.24
N ALA A 172 -5.76 -12.00 12.63
CA ALA A 172 -5.91 -10.75 11.89
C ALA A 172 -5.70 -9.53 12.81
N ALA A 173 -6.15 -9.61 14.07
CA ALA A 173 -6.03 -8.53 15.05
C ALA A 173 -4.58 -8.17 15.39
N GLU A 174 -3.61 -9.07 15.19
CA GLU A 174 -2.19 -8.81 15.47
C GLU A 174 -1.61 -7.69 14.58
N ASN A 175 -2.25 -7.36 13.46
CA ASN A 175 -1.81 -6.29 12.54
C ASN A 175 -2.10 -4.88 13.08
N LEU A 176 -2.93 -4.76 14.11
CA LEU A 176 -3.41 -3.49 14.66
C LEU A 176 -3.13 -3.43 16.17
N ALA A 177 -3.05 -2.20 16.69
CA ALA A 177 -3.31 -1.95 18.10
C ALA A 177 -4.73 -1.42 18.28
N PHE A 178 -5.26 -1.63 19.47
CA PHE A 178 -6.58 -1.12 19.86
C PHE A 178 -6.48 -0.45 21.23
N THR A 179 -7.26 0.60 21.43
CA THR A 179 -7.49 1.20 22.74
C THR A 179 -8.95 1.58 22.87
N GLY A 180 -9.58 1.25 23.99
CA GLY A 180 -11.00 1.55 24.22
C GLY A 180 -11.52 0.78 25.42
N VAL A 181 -12.44 1.36 26.18
CA VAL A 181 -13.11 0.68 27.28
C VAL A 181 -14.45 0.13 26.78
N LEU A 182 -14.62 -1.19 26.81
CA LEU A 182 -15.87 -1.83 26.44
C LEU A 182 -16.88 -1.84 27.58
N LEU A 183 -18.10 -1.43 27.25
CA LEU A 183 -19.28 -1.56 28.09
C LEU A 183 -20.06 -2.83 27.76
N GLU A 184 -20.92 -3.28 28.68
CA GLU A 184 -21.69 -4.52 28.51
C GLU A 184 -22.66 -4.49 27.32
N ASN A 185 -23.09 -3.31 26.90
CA ASN A 185 -23.97 -3.12 25.75
C ASN A 185 -23.22 -3.08 24.41
N GLY A 186 -21.89 -3.21 24.41
CA GLY A 186 -21.05 -3.15 23.21
C GLY A 186 -20.60 -1.73 22.82
N ASN A 187 -20.92 -0.71 23.63
CA ASN A 187 -20.38 0.63 23.43
C ASN A 187 -18.89 0.69 23.81
N ILE A 188 -18.16 1.59 23.16
CA ILE A 188 -16.74 1.86 23.37
C ILE A 188 -16.61 3.27 23.96
N GLU A 189 -16.14 3.35 25.20
CA GLU A 189 -15.91 4.64 25.85
C GLU A 189 -14.53 5.23 25.52
N PRO A 190 -14.43 6.58 25.53
CA PRO A 190 -13.17 7.30 25.42
C PRO A 190 -12.11 6.84 26.43
N VAL A 191 -10.84 7.05 26.08
CA VAL A 191 -9.70 6.67 26.91
C VAL A 191 -8.87 7.88 27.32
N ASN A 192 -8.33 7.84 28.54
CA ASN A 192 -7.40 8.85 29.02
C ASN A 192 -6.09 8.84 28.20
N GLY A 193 -5.51 10.02 28.00
CA GLY A 193 -4.22 10.18 27.33
C GLY A 193 -4.20 9.73 25.86
N LEU A 194 -5.34 9.81 25.15
CA LEU A 194 -5.46 9.38 23.75
C LEU A 194 -4.38 9.97 22.83
N GLU A 195 -4.03 11.24 22.98
CA GLU A 195 -2.96 11.89 22.20
C GLU A 195 -1.58 11.23 22.42
N VAL A 196 -1.26 10.90 23.67
CA VAL A 196 -0.01 10.18 24.01
C VAL A 196 -0.03 8.78 23.41
N LYS A 197 -1.18 8.09 23.47
CA LYS A 197 -1.37 6.76 22.88
C LYS A 197 -1.21 6.78 21.35
N LEU A 198 -1.83 7.75 20.66
CA LEU A 198 -1.70 7.96 19.21
C LEU A 198 -0.26 8.25 18.80
N LYS A 199 0.42 9.15 19.52
CA LYS A 199 1.85 9.45 19.28
C LYS A 199 2.73 8.22 19.47
N THR A 200 2.44 7.42 20.50
CA THR A 200 3.17 6.18 20.79
C THR A 200 3.00 5.18 19.67
N ALA A 201 1.77 4.91 19.24
CA ALA A 201 1.48 3.99 18.14
C ALA A 201 2.13 4.44 16.82
N LYS A 202 2.07 5.74 16.51
CA LYS A 202 2.75 6.35 15.36
C LYS A 202 4.27 6.13 15.40
N SER A 203 4.91 6.34 16.56
CA SER A 203 6.36 6.12 16.72
C SER A 203 6.78 4.66 16.47
N LYS A 204 5.86 3.71 16.70
CA LYS A 204 6.07 2.28 16.48
C LYS A 204 5.58 1.80 15.12
N LYS A 205 5.10 2.69 14.24
CA LYS A 205 4.49 2.37 12.95
C LYS A 205 3.36 1.33 13.06
N LEU A 206 2.61 1.37 14.15
CA LEU A 206 1.51 0.46 14.43
C LEU A 206 0.19 1.22 14.28
N PRO A 207 -0.72 0.80 13.40
CA PRO A 207 -2.01 1.44 13.32
C PRO A 207 -2.79 1.26 14.63
N LEU A 208 -3.48 2.30 15.09
CA LEU A 208 -4.22 2.29 16.34
C LEU A 208 -5.69 2.59 16.09
N VAL A 209 -6.57 1.62 16.38
CA VAL A 209 -8.02 1.84 16.41
C VAL A 209 -8.41 2.37 17.80
N PHE A 210 -9.21 3.43 17.83
CA PHE A 210 -9.57 4.15 19.05
C PHE A 210 -11.01 4.68 19.01
N PRO A 211 -11.66 4.91 20.17
CA PRO A 211 -12.99 5.50 20.26
C PRO A 211 -13.00 6.94 19.73
N SER A 212 -14.01 7.26 18.95
CA SER A 212 -14.25 8.59 18.39
C SER A 212 -15.74 8.76 18.10
N GLU A 213 -16.15 9.91 17.54
CA GLU A 213 -17.54 10.09 17.07
C GLU A 213 -17.93 9.09 15.96
N GLU A 214 -16.95 8.56 15.24
CA GLU A 214 -17.10 7.59 14.15
C GLU A 214 -16.98 6.13 14.63
N MET A 215 -16.41 5.91 15.84
CA MET A 215 -16.14 4.59 16.42
C MET A 215 -16.71 4.51 17.84
N LYS A 216 -18.01 4.20 17.95
CA LYS A 216 -18.77 4.23 19.22
C LYS A 216 -19.12 2.84 19.74
N THR A 217 -19.17 1.84 18.86
CA THR A 217 -19.69 0.52 19.17
C THR A 217 -18.86 -0.60 18.54
N ILE A 218 -19.02 -1.83 19.03
CA ILE A 218 -18.44 -3.01 18.39
C ILE A 218 -18.98 -3.27 16.97
N GLN A 219 -20.17 -2.77 16.63
CA GLN A 219 -20.71 -2.81 15.27
C GLN A 219 -19.96 -1.86 14.35
N ASP A 220 -19.59 -0.66 14.84
CA ASP A 220 -18.73 0.26 14.09
C ASP A 220 -17.36 -0.35 13.86
N LEU A 221 -16.81 -1.04 14.88
CA LEU A 221 -15.55 -1.78 14.76
C LEU A 221 -15.62 -2.88 13.69
N ASP A 222 -16.67 -3.68 13.69
CA ASP A 222 -16.87 -4.74 12.69
C ASP A 222 -16.96 -4.16 11.27
N LYS A 223 -17.71 -3.06 11.10
CA LYS A 223 -17.78 -2.32 9.84
C LYS A 223 -16.41 -1.77 9.42
N PHE A 224 -15.65 -1.17 10.34
CA PHE A 224 -14.33 -0.62 10.07
C PHE A 224 -13.32 -1.68 9.60
N LEU A 225 -13.34 -2.84 10.24
CA LEU A 225 -12.36 -3.91 9.96
C LEU A 225 -12.75 -4.76 8.75
N THR A 226 -14.05 -4.89 8.46
CA THR A 226 -14.56 -5.85 7.47
C THR A 226 -15.29 -5.23 6.28
N ASP A 227 -15.70 -3.96 6.33
CA ASP A 227 -16.43 -3.28 5.25
C ASP A 227 -16.11 -1.78 5.19
N LEU A 228 -14.82 -1.46 5.00
CA LEU A 228 -14.34 -0.09 4.95
C LEU A 228 -14.44 0.50 3.53
N GLN A 229 -15.07 1.67 3.43
CA GLN A 229 -15.04 2.52 2.24
C GLN A 229 -14.21 3.78 2.51
N ILE A 230 -13.15 3.98 1.73
CA ILE A 230 -12.20 5.09 1.88
C ILE A 230 -12.59 6.22 0.91
N PRO A 231 -13.08 7.39 1.38
CA PRO A 231 -13.56 8.44 0.50
C PRO A 231 -12.41 9.21 -0.15
N VAL A 232 -12.16 9.00 -1.45
CA VAL A 232 -11.11 9.70 -2.21
C VAL A 232 -11.71 10.54 -3.33
N SER A 233 -11.48 11.86 -3.34
CA SER A 233 -12.16 12.74 -4.30
C SER A 233 -11.24 13.74 -5.00
N VAL A 234 -11.56 14.06 -6.26
CA VAL A 234 -10.97 15.23 -6.96
C VAL A 234 -12.08 16.24 -7.20
N LEU A 235 -12.22 17.19 -6.28
CA LEU A 235 -13.31 18.16 -6.23
C LEU A 235 -12.77 19.57 -5.94
N PHE A 236 -12.77 20.43 -6.95
CA PHE A 236 -12.24 21.80 -6.82
C PHE A 236 -13.01 22.72 -5.85
N ASN A 237 -14.12 22.26 -5.28
CA ASN A 237 -14.87 22.95 -4.25
C ASN A 237 -14.80 22.11 -2.97
N LYS A 238 -14.22 22.70 -1.92
CA LYS A 238 -14.04 22.06 -0.61
C LYS A 238 -15.36 21.59 0.02
N ASN A 239 -16.45 22.32 -0.15
CA ASN A 239 -17.75 21.93 0.42
C ASN A 239 -18.26 20.64 -0.23
N HIS A 240 -18.10 20.48 -1.55
CA HIS A 240 -18.48 19.24 -2.22
C HIS A 240 -17.62 18.04 -1.78
N ALA A 241 -16.37 18.27 -1.39
CA ALA A 241 -15.51 17.21 -0.85
C ALA A 241 -16.00 16.77 0.52
N LEU A 242 -16.34 17.72 1.41
CA LEU A 242 -16.93 17.43 2.72
C LEU A 242 -18.29 16.72 2.57
N GLU A 243 -19.18 17.21 1.70
CA GLU A 243 -20.47 16.54 1.39
C GLU A 243 -20.30 15.10 0.87
N PHE A 244 -19.20 14.79 0.20
CA PHE A 244 -18.90 13.43 -0.24
C PHE A 244 -18.44 12.56 0.93
N GLU A 245 -17.52 13.09 1.74
CA GLU A 245 -16.95 12.41 2.91
C GLU A 245 -18.03 12.06 3.94
N GLU A 246 -18.98 12.96 4.21
CA GLU A 246 -20.10 12.77 5.15
C GLU A 246 -21.00 11.57 4.84
N LYS A 247 -20.90 10.98 3.65
CA LYS A 247 -21.64 9.78 3.26
C LYS A 247 -21.03 8.49 3.79
N PHE A 248 -19.83 8.55 4.32
CA PHE A 248 -19.07 7.40 4.77
C PHE A 248 -18.95 7.44 6.29
N PRO A 249 -19.02 6.27 6.95
CA PRO A 249 -18.95 6.20 8.41
C PRO A 249 -17.59 6.65 8.96
N PHE A 250 -16.53 6.51 8.17
CA PHE A 250 -15.16 6.81 8.57
C PHE A 250 -14.55 7.85 7.62
N GLY A 251 -14.21 9.01 8.18
CA GLY A 251 -13.69 10.16 7.45
C GLY A 251 -12.17 10.12 7.28
N GLU A 252 -11.65 11.11 6.54
CA GLU A 252 -10.22 11.35 6.33
C GLU A 252 -9.50 11.53 7.67
N GLU A 253 -10.05 12.33 8.59
CA GLU A 253 -9.38 12.65 9.85
C GLU A 253 -9.11 11.39 10.69
N TYR A 254 -10.13 10.54 10.85
CA TYR A 254 -10.01 9.30 11.61
C TYR A 254 -9.05 8.33 10.92
N LEU A 255 -9.22 8.08 9.62
CA LEU A 255 -8.39 7.15 8.86
C LEU A 255 -6.92 7.56 8.85
N LYS A 256 -6.62 8.86 8.73
CA LYS A 256 -5.23 9.37 8.80
C LYS A 256 -4.63 9.16 10.19
N LYS A 257 -5.39 9.35 11.27
CA LYS A 257 -4.92 9.11 12.64
C LYS A 257 -4.67 7.61 12.91
N VAL A 258 -5.57 6.74 12.44
CA VAL A 258 -5.43 5.28 12.64
C VAL A 258 -4.22 4.75 11.87
N PHE A 259 -4.12 5.05 10.57
CA PHE A 259 -3.15 4.43 9.67
C PHE A 259 -1.88 5.26 9.44
N HIS A 260 -1.76 6.42 10.09
CA HIS A 260 -0.63 7.34 9.93
C HIS A 260 -0.44 7.81 8.48
N ILE A 261 -1.54 8.13 7.79
CA ILE A 261 -1.52 8.59 6.40
C ILE A 261 -1.21 10.09 6.34
N GLU A 262 -0.31 10.49 5.44
CA GLU A 262 0.13 11.89 5.31
C GLU A 262 -0.67 12.63 4.23
N GLU A 263 -0.80 12.01 3.05
CA GLU A 263 -1.52 12.61 1.92
C GLU A 263 -3.01 12.87 2.24
N PRO A 264 -3.60 13.98 1.75
CA PRO A 264 -5.02 14.25 1.89
C PRO A 264 -5.85 13.34 0.99
N PHE A 265 -7.09 13.06 1.36
CA PHE A 265 -7.97 12.19 0.56
C PHE A 265 -8.76 12.97 -0.50
N HIS A 266 -8.69 14.29 -0.44
CA HIS A 266 -9.31 15.18 -1.42
C HIS A 266 -8.28 16.07 -2.10
N TYR A 267 -8.44 16.25 -3.41
CA TYR A 267 -7.70 17.23 -4.20
C TYR A 267 -8.63 18.38 -4.59
N ASN A 268 -8.39 19.55 -3.99
CA ASN A 268 -9.26 20.74 -4.15
C ASN A 268 -8.57 21.91 -4.86
N ASN A 269 -7.33 21.75 -5.34
CA ASN A 269 -6.63 22.83 -6.02
C ASN A 269 -7.31 23.16 -7.36
N PRO A 270 -7.42 24.45 -7.74
CA PRO A 270 -7.99 24.84 -9.03
C PRO A 270 -7.35 24.11 -10.22
N LEU A 271 -8.16 23.83 -11.24
CA LEU A 271 -7.71 23.27 -12.51
C LEU A 271 -7.69 24.39 -13.56
N GLU A 272 -6.51 24.96 -13.83
CA GLU A 272 -6.31 25.97 -14.88
C GLU A 272 -6.21 25.35 -16.28
N GLU A 273 -6.45 24.04 -16.38
CA GLU A 273 -6.50 23.28 -17.63
C GLU A 273 -5.16 23.26 -18.38
N LYS A 274 -4.06 23.31 -17.61
CA LYS A 274 -2.69 23.13 -18.10
C LYS A 274 -2.20 21.71 -17.82
N LYS A 275 -1.25 21.22 -18.63
CA LYS A 275 -0.65 19.88 -18.47
C LYS A 275 -0.07 19.67 -17.08
N GLU A 276 0.52 20.70 -16.50
CA GLU A 276 1.12 20.70 -15.17
C GLU A 276 0.09 20.37 -14.07
N ASP A 277 -1.18 20.78 -14.23
CA ASP A 277 -2.23 20.54 -13.25
C ASP A 277 -2.62 19.06 -13.20
N PHE A 278 -2.76 18.42 -14.36
CA PHE A 278 -3.00 16.97 -14.45
C PHE A 278 -1.84 16.17 -13.89
N LEU A 279 -0.60 16.65 -14.09
CA LEU A 279 0.58 16.02 -13.52
C LEU A 279 0.61 16.13 -11.98
N LYS A 280 0.15 17.26 -11.41
CA LYS A 280 -0.01 17.40 -9.96
C LYS A 280 -1.06 16.43 -9.42
N ILE A 281 -2.23 16.33 -10.07
CA ILE A 281 -3.29 15.37 -9.68
C ILE A 281 -2.76 13.94 -9.73
N ARG A 282 -2.05 13.57 -10.81
CA ARG A 282 -1.44 12.25 -10.95
C ARG A 282 -0.47 11.95 -9.82
N ARG A 283 0.46 12.87 -9.53
CA ARG A 283 1.46 12.70 -8.46
C ARG A 283 0.80 12.55 -7.09
N TRP A 284 -0.24 13.34 -6.81
CA TRP A 284 -1.01 13.21 -5.58
C TRP A 284 -1.71 11.84 -5.49
N LEU A 285 -2.42 11.40 -6.54
CA LEU A 285 -3.05 10.07 -6.59
C LEU A 285 -2.00 8.95 -6.41
N ASP A 286 -0.88 9.01 -7.13
CA ASP A 286 0.17 7.99 -7.07
C ASP A 286 0.70 7.84 -5.64
N LYS A 287 0.90 8.94 -4.90
CA LYS A 287 1.34 8.92 -3.50
C LYS A 287 0.25 8.44 -2.55
N LEU A 288 -0.95 9.00 -2.65
CA LEU A 288 -2.08 8.63 -1.77
C LEU A 288 -2.38 7.14 -1.90
N LEU A 289 -2.52 6.62 -3.13
CA LEU A 289 -2.86 5.22 -3.34
C LEU A 289 -1.74 4.28 -2.90
N GLU A 290 -0.47 4.71 -2.96
CA GLU A 290 0.64 3.94 -2.37
C GLU A 290 0.52 3.87 -0.85
N GLU A 291 0.22 4.99 -0.19
CA GLU A 291 -0.03 5.01 1.25
C GLU A 291 -1.23 4.13 1.64
N LEU A 292 -2.35 4.23 0.91
CA LEU A 292 -3.53 3.40 1.18
C LEU A 292 -3.20 1.92 1.03
N LYS A 293 -2.46 1.54 -0.02
CA LYS A 293 -2.04 0.16 -0.23
C LYS A 293 -1.17 -0.37 0.91
N GLU A 294 -0.10 0.36 1.26
CA GLU A 294 0.89 -0.11 2.22
C GLU A 294 0.43 0.02 3.68
N LYS A 295 -0.45 0.97 3.99
CA LYS A 295 -0.85 1.27 5.38
C LYS A 295 -2.25 0.75 5.71
N VAL A 296 -3.22 0.86 4.80
CA VAL A 296 -4.62 0.47 5.06
C VAL A 296 -4.88 -0.95 4.58
N PHE A 297 -4.74 -1.21 3.28
CA PHE A 297 -5.06 -2.51 2.69
C PHE A 297 -4.20 -3.62 3.28
N LYS A 298 -2.89 -3.39 3.44
CA LYS A 298 -1.99 -4.35 4.10
C LYS A 298 -2.42 -4.71 5.52
N ALA A 299 -2.93 -3.74 6.29
CA ALA A 299 -3.34 -3.95 7.67
C ALA A 299 -4.72 -4.62 7.78
N LEU A 300 -5.64 -4.34 6.85
CA LEU A 300 -7.03 -4.80 6.91
C LEU A 300 -7.34 -6.05 6.05
N THR A 301 -6.55 -6.35 5.02
CA THR A 301 -6.75 -7.56 4.19
C THR A 301 -6.79 -8.85 5.01
N PRO A 302 -5.97 -9.04 6.07
CA PRO A 302 -6.03 -10.24 6.91
C PRO A 302 -7.39 -10.49 7.59
N PHE A 303 -8.25 -9.47 7.73
CA PHE A 303 -9.60 -9.62 8.29
C PHE A 303 -10.60 -10.25 7.30
N GLY A 304 -10.21 -10.44 6.03
CA GLY A 304 -11.08 -11.03 5.00
C GLY A 304 -12.25 -10.14 4.56
N GLY A 305 -12.19 -8.85 4.93
CA GLY A 305 -13.22 -7.85 4.64
C GLY A 305 -13.20 -7.29 3.22
N ASN A 306 -14.26 -6.54 2.90
CA ASN A 306 -14.42 -5.85 1.63
C ASN A 306 -13.98 -4.38 1.72
N ILE A 307 -12.66 -4.18 1.64
CA ILE A 307 -12.04 -2.86 1.70
C ILE A 307 -12.02 -2.23 0.31
N ARG A 308 -12.57 -1.03 0.16
CA ARG A 308 -12.73 -0.35 -1.14
C ARG A 308 -12.43 1.13 -1.05
N ILE A 309 -11.94 1.70 -2.16
CA ILE A 309 -11.85 3.15 -2.31
C ILE A 309 -13.13 3.66 -2.96
N ALA A 310 -13.83 4.58 -2.31
CA ALA A 310 -14.97 5.28 -2.89
C ALA A 310 -14.47 6.54 -3.60
N HIS A 311 -14.50 6.55 -4.93
CA HIS A 311 -13.92 7.60 -5.75
C HIS A 311 -14.96 8.44 -6.51
N THR A 312 -14.75 9.76 -6.54
CA THR A 312 -15.58 10.71 -7.32
C THR A 312 -14.73 11.84 -7.92
N GLN A 313 -15.15 12.34 -9.09
CA GLN A 313 -14.59 13.54 -9.73
C GLN A 313 -15.52 14.09 -10.82
N LYS A 314 -15.23 15.30 -11.32
CA LYS A 314 -16.08 16.03 -12.28
C LYS A 314 -15.52 16.17 -13.70
N VAL A 315 -14.25 15.86 -13.93
CA VAL A 315 -13.55 16.16 -15.18
C VAL A 315 -13.21 14.87 -15.93
N VAL A 316 -13.70 14.73 -17.15
CA VAL A 316 -13.49 13.55 -18.01
C VAL A 316 -12.02 13.14 -18.13
N ALA A 317 -11.12 14.10 -18.41
CA ALA A 317 -9.69 13.81 -18.48
C ALA A 317 -9.12 13.30 -17.15
N VAL A 318 -9.54 13.88 -16.01
CA VAL A 318 -9.18 13.40 -14.67
C VAL A 318 -9.75 12.01 -14.42
N SER A 319 -10.93 11.69 -14.95
CA SER A 319 -11.55 10.36 -14.82
C SER A 319 -10.65 9.28 -15.42
N ILE A 320 -10.19 9.48 -16.67
CA ILE A 320 -9.32 8.53 -17.37
C ILE A 320 -7.98 8.39 -16.62
N LEU A 321 -7.39 9.53 -16.24
CA LEU A 321 -6.16 9.56 -15.44
C LEU A 321 -6.29 8.76 -14.15
N SER A 322 -7.37 9.00 -13.41
CA SER A 322 -7.64 8.31 -12.15
C SER A 322 -7.80 6.82 -12.38
N GLY A 323 -8.61 6.41 -13.37
CA GLY A 323 -8.75 5.00 -13.73
C GLY A 323 -7.40 4.32 -13.96
N ILE A 324 -6.51 4.92 -14.75
CA ILE A 324 -5.16 4.40 -15.02
C ILE A 324 -4.33 4.25 -13.74
N VAL A 325 -4.30 5.28 -12.90
CA VAL A 325 -3.49 5.29 -11.67
C VAL A 325 -4.01 4.26 -10.66
N PHE A 326 -5.33 4.18 -10.49
CA PHE A 326 -5.96 3.19 -9.61
C PHE A 326 -5.69 1.75 -10.07
N SER A 327 -5.79 1.51 -11.37
CA SER A 327 -5.57 0.19 -11.94
C SER A 327 -4.14 -0.31 -11.73
N LYS A 328 -3.14 0.57 -11.87
CA LYS A 328 -1.73 0.23 -11.56
C LYS A 328 -1.52 -0.23 -10.13
N LYS A 329 -2.30 0.29 -9.18
CA LYS A 329 -2.21 -0.08 -7.77
C LYS A 329 -3.02 -1.35 -7.45
N ARG A 330 -3.92 -1.76 -8.35
CA ARG A 330 -4.84 -2.91 -8.21
C ARG A 330 -5.68 -2.82 -6.94
N LEU A 331 -6.22 -1.64 -6.68
CA LEU A 331 -7.05 -1.38 -5.50
C LEU A 331 -8.54 -1.48 -5.89
N PRO A 332 -9.36 -2.24 -5.13
CA PRO A 332 -10.80 -2.27 -5.31
C PRO A 332 -11.39 -0.87 -5.19
N THR A 333 -12.21 -0.49 -6.17
CA THR A 333 -12.71 0.89 -6.28
C THR A 333 -14.19 0.93 -6.61
N GLU A 334 -14.94 1.73 -5.86
CA GLU A 334 -16.32 2.08 -6.14
C GLU A 334 -16.38 3.48 -6.75
N PHE A 335 -16.99 3.61 -7.92
CA PHE A 335 -17.09 4.90 -8.60
C PHE A 335 -18.43 5.58 -8.32
N TYR A 336 -18.38 6.84 -7.90
CA TYR A 336 -19.53 7.67 -7.56
C TYR A 336 -19.66 8.88 -8.49
N ILE A 337 -20.90 9.32 -8.73
CA ILE A 337 -21.19 10.58 -9.42
C ILE A 337 -22.14 11.45 -8.60
N TYR A 338 -22.01 12.76 -8.74
CA TYR A 338 -22.91 13.74 -8.14
C TYR A 338 -24.18 13.89 -8.99
N LYS A 339 -25.37 13.79 -8.37
CA LYS A 339 -26.67 14.11 -9.02
C LYS A 339 -27.18 15.47 -8.55
N SER A 340 -27.80 16.23 -9.46
CA SER A 340 -28.56 17.44 -9.11
C SER A 340 -29.54 17.09 -7.97
N ASN A 341 -29.50 17.83 -6.86
CA ASN A 341 -30.11 17.52 -5.55
C ASN A 341 -29.17 16.82 -4.53
N THR A 342 -27.90 17.24 -4.46
CA THR A 342 -26.90 16.96 -3.39
C THR A 342 -26.55 15.49 -3.09
N SER A 343 -27.04 14.52 -3.87
CA SER A 343 -26.73 13.11 -3.59
C SER A 343 -25.70 12.53 -4.56
N TYR A 344 -24.54 12.16 -4.02
CA TYR A 344 -23.63 11.22 -4.69
C TYR A 344 -24.27 9.83 -4.75
N LYS A 345 -24.22 9.20 -5.93
CA LYS A 345 -24.75 7.85 -6.20
C LYS A 345 -23.61 6.95 -6.67
N LYS A 346 -23.53 5.74 -6.10
CA LYS A 346 -22.67 4.67 -6.60
C LYS A 346 -23.12 4.22 -7.99
N ILE A 347 -22.18 4.10 -8.91
CA ILE A 347 -22.43 3.63 -10.28
C ILE A 347 -22.04 2.17 -10.46
N TYR A 348 -20.81 1.80 -10.10
CA TYR A 348 -20.28 0.44 -10.19
C TYR A 348 -19.10 0.26 -9.23
N THR A 349 -18.66 -1.00 -9.08
CA THR A 349 -17.50 -1.41 -8.28
C THR A 349 -16.56 -2.23 -9.16
N ILE A 350 -15.28 -1.86 -9.19
CA ILE A 350 -14.22 -2.63 -9.85
C ILE A 350 -13.41 -3.34 -8.76
N GLU A 351 -13.53 -4.66 -8.69
CA GLU A 351 -12.82 -5.51 -7.71
C GLU A 351 -11.52 -6.10 -8.28
N ASP A 352 -11.50 -6.41 -9.57
CA ASP A 352 -10.39 -7.07 -10.29
C ASP A 352 -10.43 -6.64 -11.75
N ASP A 353 -9.28 -6.25 -12.31
CA ASP A 353 -9.12 -5.84 -13.72
C ASP A 353 -9.44 -6.97 -14.72
N ARG A 354 -9.45 -8.23 -14.27
CA ARG A 354 -9.74 -9.42 -15.09
C ARG A 354 -11.19 -9.87 -15.07
N LYS A 355 -12.00 -9.38 -14.12
CA LYS A 355 -13.41 -9.82 -14.00
C LYS A 355 -14.31 -8.94 -14.84
N VAL A 356 -14.65 -9.43 -16.02
CA VAL A 356 -15.62 -8.81 -16.92
C VAL A 356 -17.00 -9.41 -16.67
N PRO A 357 -18.09 -8.63 -16.63
CA PRO A 357 -19.43 -9.19 -16.71
C PRO A 357 -19.56 -10.01 -18.00
N GLN A 358 -19.99 -11.29 -17.90
CA GLN A 358 -20.20 -12.24 -19.00
C GLN A 358 -21.36 -11.86 -19.95
N LYS A 359 -21.54 -10.59 -20.28
CA LYS A 359 -22.52 -10.17 -21.28
C LYS A 359 -21.90 -10.30 -22.65
N ASN A 360 -22.62 -10.92 -23.58
CA ASN A 360 -22.24 -10.99 -24.99
C ASN A 360 -22.10 -9.55 -25.54
N PHE A 361 -20.88 -9.07 -25.66
CA PHE A 361 -20.57 -7.67 -26.00
C PHE A 361 -21.18 -7.23 -27.35
N ASN A 362 -21.26 -8.16 -28.30
CA ASN A 362 -21.87 -7.96 -29.63
C ASN A 362 -23.38 -7.72 -29.58
N GLU A 363 -24.04 -7.99 -28.45
CA GLU A 363 -25.48 -7.81 -28.27
C GLU A 363 -25.85 -6.42 -27.79
N LEU A 364 -24.90 -5.67 -27.20
CA LEU A 364 -25.18 -4.36 -26.60
C LEU A 364 -24.70 -3.21 -27.47
N PHE A 365 -23.58 -3.38 -28.19
CA PHE A 365 -22.99 -2.32 -28.99
C PHE A 365 -22.37 -2.83 -30.30
N GLU A 366 -22.22 -1.95 -31.28
CA GLU A 366 -21.39 -2.12 -32.47
C GLU A 366 -20.30 -1.05 -32.50
N ILE A 367 -19.04 -1.42 -32.72
CA ILE A 367 -17.93 -0.47 -32.86
C ILE A 367 -17.59 -0.33 -34.34
N ILE A 368 -17.80 0.86 -34.89
CA ILE A 368 -17.40 1.19 -36.25
C ILE A 368 -16.01 1.83 -36.20
N PRO A 369 -14.99 1.19 -36.79
CA PRO A 369 -13.64 1.74 -36.84
C PRO A 369 -13.58 2.99 -37.72
N PRO A 370 -12.56 3.85 -37.54
CA PRO A 370 -12.39 5.03 -38.37
C PRO A 370 -12.12 4.64 -39.83
N THR A 371 -12.72 5.36 -40.78
CA THR A 371 -12.46 5.23 -42.22
C THR A 371 -11.57 6.37 -42.73
N LYS A 372 -11.18 6.33 -44.02
CA LYS A 372 -10.45 7.45 -44.65
C LYS A 372 -11.24 8.77 -44.59
N GLU A 373 -12.56 8.69 -44.62
CA GLU A 373 -13.48 9.84 -44.59
C GLU A 373 -13.86 10.22 -43.15
N THR A 374 -14.10 9.22 -42.31
CA THR A 374 -14.45 9.39 -40.90
C THR A 374 -13.25 9.08 -40.00
N LYS A 375 -12.49 10.11 -39.61
CA LYS A 375 -11.35 9.99 -38.66
C LYS A 375 -11.76 9.64 -37.21
N LYS A 376 -12.94 9.06 -36.98
CA LYS A 376 -13.56 8.86 -35.66
C LYS A 376 -13.96 7.40 -35.47
N ILE A 377 -13.76 6.87 -34.26
CA ILE A 377 -14.38 5.61 -33.83
C ILE A 377 -15.83 5.92 -33.46
N GLN A 378 -16.77 5.10 -33.94
CA GLN A 378 -18.17 5.20 -33.55
C GLN A 378 -18.58 3.98 -32.73
N ILE A 379 -19.47 4.18 -31.77
CA ILE A 379 -20.12 3.09 -31.04
C ILE A 379 -21.62 3.19 -31.36
N LEU A 380 -22.34 2.11 -31.58
CA LEU A 380 -23.80 2.13 -31.75
C LEU A 380 -24.41 1.25 -30.66
N LEU A 381 -25.46 1.71 -29.98
CA LEU A 381 -26.24 0.89 -29.05
C LEU A 381 -27.22 0.01 -29.85
N LYS A 382 -27.27 -1.29 -29.56
CA LYS A 382 -28.25 -2.20 -30.17
C LYS A 382 -29.48 -2.29 -29.27
N ASP A 383 -30.55 -1.57 -29.59
CA ASP A 383 -31.82 -1.70 -28.85
C ASP A 383 -32.66 -2.86 -29.42
N ARG A 384 -33.21 -3.73 -28.55
CA ARG A 384 -33.85 -5.00 -28.96
C ARG A 384 -35.35 -4.90 -29.26
N GLU A 385 -36.01 -3.77 -28.99
CA GLU A 385 -37.47 -3.69 -29.03
C GLU A 385 -38.07 -2.85 -30.17
N LYS A 386 -37.26 -2.26 -31.07
CA LYS A 386 -37.79 -1.58 -32.26
C LYS A 386 -36.92 -1.84 -33.49
N PRO A 387 -37.50 -2.12 -34.68
CA PRO A 387 -36.75 -2.08 -35.93
C PRO A 387 -36.37 -0.62 -36.19
N LEU A 388 -35.13 -0.26 -35.88
CA LEU A 388 -34.58 1.07 -36.09
C LEU A 388 -34.43 1.34 -37.59
N GLN A 389 -35.21 2.30 -38.10
CA GLN A 389 -34.86 3.02 -39.31
C GLN A 389 -33.70 3.97 -38.98
N ALA A 390 -32.59 3.79 -39.71
CA ALA A 390 -31.33 4.56 -39.69
C ALA A 390 -30.53 4.58 -38.36
N PRO A 391 -29.21 4.29 -38.38
CA PRO A 391 -28.40 4.20 -37.17
C PRO A 391 -28.04 5.59 -36.61
N GLU A 392 -28.39 5.83 -35.35
CA GLU A 392 -27.90 6.95 -34.55
C GLU A 392 -26.49 6.65 -34.01
N THR A 393 -25.51 7.44 -34.45
CA THR A 393 -24.07 7.29 -34.21
C THR A 393 -23.62 7.82 -32.84
N LEU A 394 -22.93 7.01 -32.01
CA LEU A 394 -22.15 7.51 -30.85
C LEU A 394 -20.73 7.88 -31.33
N TYR A 395 -20.22 9.06 -30.98
CA TYR A 395 -18.97 9.63 -31.51
C TYR A 395 -17.82 9.59 -30.50
N ILE A 396 -16.64 9.09 -30.88
CA ILE A 396 -15.37 9.45 -30.21
C ILE A 396 -14.73 10.63 -30.96
N LEU A 397 -15.35 11.81 -30.80
CA LEU A 397 -14.84 13.20 -30.93
C LEU A 397 -16.06 14.14 -30.77
N TYR A 398 -16.26 14.67 -29.56
CA TYR A 398 -17.41 15.49 -29.17
C TYR A 398 -17.30 16.94 -29.62
N LYS A 399 -18.31 17.36 -30.39
CA LYS A 399 -18.87 18.71 -30.40
C LYS A 399 -20.35 18.59 -30.74
N GLY A 400 -21.22 18.91 -29.78
CA GLY A 400 -22.64 19.16 -30.01
C GLY A 400 -23.60 18.11 -29.39
N PRO A 401 -24.77 18.54 -28.90
CA PRO A 401 -25.66 17.77 -28.03
C PRO A 401 -26.43 16.73 -28.83
N LEU A 402 -26.36 15.46 -28.42
CA LEU A 402 -27.35 14.46 -28.85
C LEU A 402 -28.60 14.66 -28.00
N GLN A 403 -29.61 15.30 -28.59
CA GLN A 403 -30.97 15.19 -28.09
C GLN A 403 -31.37 13.71 -28.18
N ASN A 404 -31.48 13.05 -27.01
CA ASN A 404 -32.53 12.09 -26.67
C ASN A 404 -32.22 10.60 -26.42
N GLN A 405 -30.97 10.13 -26.34
CA GLN A 405 -30.72 8.81 -25.73
C GLN A 405 -29.60 8.84 -24.68
N GLN A 406 -30.01 8.74 -23.41
CA GLN A 406 -29.12 8.69 -22.25
C GLN A 406 -28.58 7.26 -22.09
N ILE A 407 -27.26 7.07 -22.18
CA ILE A 407 -26.64 5.77 -21.90
C ILE A 407 -27.02 5.36 -20.46
N PRO A 408 -27.63 4.18 -20.24
CA PRO A 408 -27.96 3.73 -18.89
C PRO A 408 -26.70 3.58 -18.04
N GLU A 409 -26.68 4.20 -16.84
CA GLU A 409 -25.54 4.17 -15.89
C GLU A 409 -25.05 2.74 -15.61
N LYS A 410 -25.97 1.77 -15.58
CA LYS A 410 -25.70 0.33 -15.38
C LYS A 410 -24.77 -0.29 -16.43
N ASN A 411 -24.57 0.37 -17.57
CA ASN A 411 -23.74 -0.10 -18.66
C ASN A 411 -22.36 0.60 -18.70
N PHE A 412 -22.11 1.61 -17.85
CA PHE A 412 -20.89 2.42 -17.94
C PHE A 412 -19.61 1.61 -17.81
N GLU A 413 -19.57 0.69 -16.85
CA GLU A 413 -18.43 -0.19 -16.62
C GLU A 413 -18.17 -1.10 -17.84
N THR A 414 -19.22 -1.76 -18.34
CA THR A 414 -19.12 -2.65 -19.50
C THR A 414 -18.63 -1.91 -20.73
N ILE A 415 -19.11 -0.69 -20.97
CA ILE A 415 -18.65 0.14 -22.10
C ILE A 415 -17.17 0.48 -21.95
N GLY A 416 -16.73 0.92 -20.76
CA GLY A 416 -15.34 1.24 -20.50
C GLY A 416 -14.40 0.06 -20.76
N HIS A 417 -14.78 -1.13 -20.29
CA HIS A 417 -14.05 -2.37 -20.55
C HIS A 417 -14.00 -2.72 -22.05
N VAL A 418 -15.14 -2.70 -22.75
CA VAL A 418 -15.23 -3.02 -24.18
C VAL A 418 -14.35 -2.09 -25.01
N LEU A 419 -14.37 -0.80 -24.69
CA LEU A 419 -13.48 0.18 -25.30
C LEU A 419 -12.02 -0.19 -25.07
N ALA A 420 -11.62 -0.40 -23.81
CA ALA A 420 -10.25 -0.76 -23.50
C ALA A 420 -9.79 -2.04 -24.22
N HIS A 421 -10.63 -3.07 -24.28
CA HIS A 421 -10.36 -4.29 -25.02
C HIS A 421 -10.17 -4.04 -26.52
N PHE A 422 -11.03 -3.23 -27.15
CA PHE A 422 -10.90 -2.85 -28.55
C PHE A 422 -9.59 -2.11 -28.82
N PHE A 423 -9.21 -1.17 -27.95
CA PHE A 423 -7.93 -0.45 -28.05
C PHE A 423 -6.72 -1.39 -27.92
N ARG A 424 -6.75 -2.31 -26.96
CA ARG A 424 -5.70 -3.32 -26.75
C ARG A 424 -5.54 -4.23 -27.99
N LYS A 425 -6.64 -4.77 -28.52
CA LYS A 425 -6.62 -5.67 -29.69
C LYS A 425 -6.14 -4.97 -30.97
N ASN A 426 -6.45 -3.69 -31.12
CA ASN A 426 -6.14 -2.92 -32.32
C ASN A 426 -5.01 -1.89 -32.09
N LYS A 427 -4.06 -2.17 -31.20
CA LYS A 427 -2.96 -1.26 -30.83
C LYS A 427 -2.24 -0.64 -32.04
N HIS A 428 -2.05 -1.40 -33.12
CA HIS A 428 -1.39 -0.97 -34.35
C HIS A 428 -2.14 0.15 -35.08
N LEU A 429 -3.48 0.23 -34.95
CA LEU A 429 -4.28 1.32 -35.52
C LEU A 429 -4.08 2.63 -34.76
N PHE A 430 -3.67 2.54 -33.49
CA PHE A 430 -3.60 3.68 -32.55
C PHE A 430 -2.18 4.08 -32.18
N ALA A 431 -1.18 3.24 -32.45
CA ALA A 431 0.23 3.57 -32.34
C ALA A 431 0.50 4.84 -33.17
N ASN A 432 0.68 5.97 -32.47
CA ASN A 432 0.95 7.32 -32.99
C ASN A 432 -0.28 8.19 -33.30
N LYS A 433 -1.46 7.84 -32.75
CA LYS A 433 -2.67 8.68 -32.88
C LYS A 433 -2.97 9.43 -31.58
N LYS A 434 -3.39 10.69 -31.70
CA LYS A 434 -3.98 11.46 -30.60
C LYS A 434 -5.47 11.11 -30.52
N LEU A 435 -5.94 10.77 -29.32
CA LEU A 435 -7.33 10.37 -29.11
C LEU A 435 -8.01 11.43 -28.25
N SER A 436 -9.09 11.99 -28.77
CA SER A 436 -9.96 12.88 -27.99
C SER A 436 -11.12 12.06 -27.47
N PHE A 437 -11.18 11.88 -26.15
CA PHE A 437 -12.27 11.19 -25.49
C PHE A 437 -13.24 12.22 -24.92
N ASN A 438 -14.52 12.02 -25.16
CA ASN A 438 -15.56 12.77 -24.49
C ASN A 438 -16.78 11.88 -24.28
N GLY A 439 -17.19 11.77 -23.03
CA GLY A 439 -18.28 10.92 -22.59
C GLY A 439 -18.49 11.08 -21.09
N PRO A 440 -19.42 10.32 -20.50
CA PRO A 440 -19.67 10.36 -19.06
C PRO A 440 -18.40 10.04 -18.27
N THR A 441 -18.20 10.73 -17.15
CA THR A 441 -17.04 10.52 -16.25
C THR A 441 -16.94 9.08 -15.76
N GLY A 442 -18.08 8.41 -15.53
CA GLY A 442 -18.13 6.99 -15.16
C GLY A 442 -17.61 6.05 -16.26
N VAL A 443 -17.97 6.26 -17.53
CA VAL A 443 -17.38 5.49 -18.63
C VAL A 443 -15.89 5.76 -18.76
N SER A 444 -15.51 7.03 -18.60
CA SER A 444 -14.13 7.50 -18.72
C SER A 444 -13.20 6.89 -17.67
N PHE A 445 -13.67 6.79 -16.42
CA PHE A 445 -12.94 6.14 -15.34
C PHE A 445 -12.74 4.65 -15.63
N ALA A 446 -13.82 3.92 -15.96
CA ALA A 446 -13.75 2.50 -16.29
C ALA A 446 -12.83 2.26 -17.51
N PHE A 447 -12.93 3.08 -18.55
CA PHE A 447 -12.05 3.01 -19.70
C PHE A 447 -10.58 3.18 -19.30
N GLY A 448 -10.25 4.20 -18.51
CA GLY A 448 -8.90 4.39 -18.00
C GLY A 448 -8.42 3.22 -17.14
N TYR A 449 -9.30 2.71 -16.27
CA TYR A 449 -9.00 1.58 -15.38
C TYR A 449 -8.69 0.32 -16.16
N TYR A 450 -9.53 -0.05 -17.13
CA TYR A 450 -9.32 -1.24 -17.96
C TYR A 450 -8.32 -1.02 -19.09
N LEU A 451 -7.84 0.20 -19.37
CA LEU A 451 -6.84 0.43 -20.41
C LEU A 451 -5.41 0.14 -19.92
N GLU A 452 -5.12 0.30 -18.62
CA GLU A 452 -3.87 -0.10 -17.93
C GLU A 452 -2.57 0.18 -18.70
N ASP A 453 -2.31 1.43 -19.12
CA ASP A 453 -1.09 1.81 -19.86
C ASP A 453 -0.72 0.95 -21.10
N TYR A 454 -1.55 0.01 -21.54
CA TYR A 454 -1.22 -0.96 -22.61
C TYR A 454 -1.12 -0.30 -23.98
N VAL A 455 -1.70 0.89 -24.12
CA VAL A 455 -1.75 1.62 -25.38
C VAL A 455 -1.23 3.03 -25.14
N PRO A 456 -0.24 3.49 -25.93
CA PRO A 456 0.21 4.87 -25.88
C PRO A 456 -0.97 5.78 -26.24
N LEU A 457 -1.27 6.72 -25.35
CA LEU A 457 -2.48 7.52 -25.40
C LEU A 457 -2.17 8.95 -25.00
N THR A 458 -2.40 9.90 -25.88
CA THR A 458 -2.45 11.32 -25.52
C THR A 458 -3.89 11.69 -25.23
N VAL A 459 -4.18 12.06 -23.98
CA VAL A 459 -5.50 12.56 -23.56
C VAL A 459 -5.51 14.08 -23.70
N LEU A 460 -6.53 14.58 -24.39
CA LEU A 460 -6.75 16.02 -24.56
C LEU A 460 -7.87 16.51 -23.64
N HIS A 461 -7.71 17.71 -23.09
CA HIS A 461 -8.74 18.46 -22.39
C HIS A 461 -8.85 19.86 -23.01
N LYS A 462 -10.03 20.20 -23.55
CA LYS A 462 -10.27 21.42 -24.35
C LYS A 462 -9.17 21.68 -25.40
N ASP A 463 -8.90 20.66 -26.21
CA ASP A 463 -7.91 20.66 -27.30
C ASP A 463 -6.45 20.88 -26.87
N LYS A 464 -6.17 20.94 -25.56
CA LYS A 464 -4.83 20.96 -24.98
C LYS A 464 -4.45 19.58 -24.46
N GLU A 465 -3.17 19.24 -24.50
CA GLU A 465 -2.68 17.99 -23.92
C GLU A 465 -2.85 18.02 -22.39
N ALA A 466 -3.65 17.10 -21.86
CA ALA A 466 -3.83 16.90 -20.43
C ALA A 466 -2.73 16.00 -19.88
N PHE A 467 -2.58 14.79 -20.44
CA PHE A 467 -1.49 13.88 -20.12
C PHE A 467 -1.25 12.89 -21.27
N LYS A 468 -0.08 12.25 -21.23
CA LYS A 468 0.35 11.23 -22.20
C LYS A 468 0.75 9.95 -21.47
N ILE A 469 0.23 8.82 -21.95
CA ILE A 469 0.78 7.49 -21.70
C ILE A 469 1.87 7.27 -22.75
N PRO A 470 3.16 7.21 -22.36
CA PRO A 470 4.27 7.08 -23.29
C PRO A 470 4.29 5.69 -23.95
N PHE A 471 4.94 5.59 -25.11
CA PHE A 471 5.30 4.28 -25.70
C PHE A 471 6.23 3.50 -24.78
N GLU A 472 6.28 2.16 -24.88
CA GLU A 472 7.28 1.35 -24.16
C GLU A 472 8.72 1.83 -24.45
N GLU A 473 9.03 2.16 -25.71
CA GLU A 473 10.31 2.78 -26.08
C GLU A 473 10.55 4.13 -25.38
N GLU A 474 9.51 4.96 -25.21
CA GLU A 474 9.59 6.22 -24.47
C GLU A 474 9.64 6.02 -22.93
N LYS A 475 9.08 4.92 -22.41
CA LYS A 475 9.10 4.55 -20.99
C LYS A 475 10.52 4.19 -20.57
N VAL A 476 11.21 3.43 -21.42
CA VAL A 476 12.65 3.14 -21.33
C VAL A 476 13.51 4.41 -21.53
N MET A 477 12.96 5.46 -22.13
CA MET A 477 13.64 6.76 -22.29
C MET A 477 13.46 7.72 -21.10
N SER A 478 12.69 7.36 -20.07
CA SER A 478 12.37 8.21 -18.91
C SER A 478 13.37 8.14 -17.76
N GLY A 479 14.27 7.15 -17.75
CA GLY A 479 15.43 7.14 -16.86
C GLY A 479 16.50 8.14 -17.29
N LYS A 480 17.46 8.40 -16.41
CA LYS A 480 18.56 9.32 -16.70
C LYS A 480 19.47 8.70 -17.76
N VAL A 481 20.12 9.57 -18.54
CA VAL A 481 21.16 9.14 -19.48
C VAL A 481 22.52 9.45 -18.88
N TYR A 482 23.33 8.40 -18.74
CA TYR A 482 24.69 8.50 -18.23
C TYR A 482 25.70 8.28 -19.35
N LEU A 483 26.71 9.14 -19.44
CA LEU A 483 27.84 8.97 -20.36
C LEU A 483 29.05 8.47 -19.57
N THR A 484 29.56 7.29 -19.92
CA THR A 484 30.65 6.62 -19.20
C THR A 484 31.73 6.16 -20.20
N ASN A 485 32.93 5.90 -19.72
CA ASN A 485 34.00 5.31 -20.51
C ASN A 485 34.12 3.78 -20.35
N THR A 486 33.39 3.21 -19.37
CA THR A 486 33.35 1.79 -19.09
C THR A 486 32.04 1.42 -18.41
N PHE A 487 31.63 0.15 -18.53
CA PHE A 487 30.57 -0.43 -17.73
C PHE A 487 31.17 -1.39 -16.69
N SER A 488 30.65 -1.36 -15.47
CA SER A 488 31.09 -2.23 -14.38
C SER A 488 29.89 -2.82 -13.65
N LEU A 489 29.99 -4.07 -13.20
CA LEU A 489 28.95 -4.71 -12.38
C LEU A 489 28.69 -3.95 -11.08
N ASN A 490 29.64 -3.17 -10.57
CA ASN A 490 29.46 -2.31 -9.40
C ASN A 490 28.45 -1.17 -9.65
N MET A 491 28.09 -0.91 -10.91
CA MET A 491 27.03 0.02 -11.28
C MET A 491 25.63 -0.57 -11.05
N LEU A 492 25.53 -1.89 -10.84
CA LEU A 492 24.26 -2.59 -10.63
C LEU A 492 23.94 -2.74 -9.15
N LYS A 493 22.64 -2.78 -8.84
CA LYS A 493 22.16 -3.20 -7.52
C LYS A 493 22.31 -4.72 -7.37
N PRO A 494 22.51 -5.26 -6.15
CA PRO A 494 22.54 -6.70 -5.89
C PRO A 494 21.12 -7.28 -5.98
N LYS A 495 20.52 -7.23 -7.17
CA LYS A 495 19.18 -7.69 -7.52
C LYS A 495 19.25 -8.49 -8.81
N LYS A 496 18.31 -9.42 -9.00
CA LYS A 496 18.12 -10.10 -10.28
C LYS A 496 17.63 -9.09 -11.32
N GLY A 497 18.12 -9.22 -12.55
CA GLY A 497 17.75 -8.35 -13.67
C GLY A 497 18.36 -8.82 -14.98
N GLU A 498 17.97 -8.15 -16.06
CA GLU A 498 18.46 -8.36 -17.41
C GLU A 498 19.23 -7.11 -17.88
N LEU A 499 20.34 -7.34 -18.57
CA LEU A 499 21.17 -6.30 -19.16
C LEU A 499 21.09 -6.42 -20.68
N ASP A 500 20.51 -5.42 -21.32
CA ASP A 500 20.48 -5.29 -22.78
C ASP A 500 21.59 -4.33 -23.21
N PHE A 501 22.39 -4.73 -24.21
CA PHE A 501 23.47 -3.90 -24.74
C PHE A 501 23.64 -4.07 -26.24
N GLU A 502 23.81 -2.95 -26.93
CA GLU A 502 24.01 -2.91 -28.38
C GLU A 502 25.11 -1.90 -28.75
N PRO A 503 25.97 -2.19 -29.74
CA PRO A 503 26.83 -1.17 -30.32
C PRO A 503 25.97 -0.21 -31.14
N ILE A 504 26.18 1.10 -30.97
CA ILE A 504 25.44 2.13 -31.72
C ILE A 504 26.38 2.97 -32.58
N PRO A 505 25.93 3.44 -33.76
CA PRO A 505 26.72 4.35 -34.58
C PRO A 505 26.85 5.73 -33.92
N PHE A 506 27.90 6.46 -34.30
CA PHE A 506 28.18 7.80 -33.77
C PHE A 506 26.98 8.76 -33.92
N GLU A 507 26.30 8.75 -35.06
CA GLU A 507 25.13 9.61 -35.31
C GLU A 507 23.98 9.34 -34.34
N GLU A 508 23.76 8.09 -33.95
CA GLU A 508 22.75 7.75 -32.93
C GLU A 508 23.20 8.21 -31.55
N ALA A 509 24.45 7.99 -31.18
CA ALA A 509 25.01 8.44 -29.91
C ALA A 509 24.90 9.97 -29.78
N LYS A 510 25.29 10.71 -30.83
CA LYS A 510 25.20 12.17 -30.89
C LYS A 510 23.77 12.66 -30.72
N LYS A 511 22.80 12.04 -31.41
CA LYS A 511 21.37 12.37 -31.25
C LYS A 511 20.89 12.19 -29.81
N ILE A 512 21.31 11.14 -29.11
CA ILE A 512 20.95 10.92 -27.70
C ILE A 512 21.56 12.00 -26.82
N LEU A 513 22.83 12.35 -27.05
CA LEU A 513 23.57 13.36 -26.29
C LEU A 513 23.04 14.79 -26.52
N ASP A 514 22.45 15.07 -27.69
CA ASP A 514 21.91 16.39 -28.05
C ASP A 514 20.49 16.62 -27.54
N THR A 515 19.70 15.55 -27.33
CA THR A 515 18.26 15.65 -27.05
C THR A 515 17.89 15.50 -25.57
N LYS A 516 18.84 15.10 -24.72
CA LYS A 516 18.61 14.82 -23.30
C LYS A 516 19.64 15.50 -22.42
N GLU A 517 19.28 15.74 -21.17
CA GLU A 517 20.24 16.09 -20.13
C GLU A 517 21.05 14.84 -19.79
N VAL A 518 22.36 14.89 -20.07
CA VAL A 518 23.28 13.76 -19.88
C VAL A 518 24.20 14.05 -18.72
N VAL A 519 24.29 13.10 -17.78
CA VAL A 519 25.23 13.19 -16.67
C VAL A 519 26.52 12.46 -17.05
N SER A 520 27.62 13.20 -17.16
CA SER A 520 28.92 12.61 -17.45
C SER A 520 29.49 11.90 -16.22
N TYR A 521 30.03 10.69 -16.45
CA TYR A 521 30.78 9.85 -15.51
C TYR A 521 32.08 9.36 -16.19
N ILE A 522 32.64 10.18 -17.08
CA ILE A 522 33.90 9.89 -17.75
C ILE A 522 35.05 9.95 -16.73
N SER A 523 35.75 8.83 -16.55
CA SER A 523 36.78 8.63 -15.53
C SER A 523 38.21 8.93 -15.99
N HIS A 524 38.42 9.35 -17.24
CA HIS A 524 39.73 9.73 -17.78
C HIS A 524 39.65 11.05 -18.57
N GLN A 525 40.58 11.97 -18.30
CA GLN A 525 40.63 13.27 -18.96
C GLN A 525 40.89 13.16 -20.47
N SER A 526 41.73 12.23 -20.90
CA SER A 526 41.98 11.95 -22.33
C SER A 526 40.73 11.48 -23.07
N THR A 527 39.84 10.75 -22.39
CA THR A 527 38.55 10.33 -22.97
C THR A 527 37.60 11.50 -23.11
N ALA A 528 37.55 12.39 -22.10
CA ALA A 528 36.75 13.60 -22.18
C ALA A 528 37.22 14.53 -23.30
N GLN A 529 38.53 14.62 -23.53
CA GLN A 529 39.12 15.41 -24.62
C GLN A 529 38.73 14.89 -26.01
N VAL A 530 38.79 13.56 -26.23
CA VAL A 530 38.33 12.96 -27.49
C VAL A 530 36.84 13.22 -27.71
N LEU A 531 36.01 13.02 -26.68
CA LEU A 531 34.57 13.28 -26.79
C LEU A 531 34.28 14.76 -27.04
N LYS A 532 35.03 15.67 -26.43
CA LYS A 532 34.90 17.12 -26.64
C LYS A 532 35.16 17.49 -28.08
N GLU A 533 36.24 16.98 -28.67
CA GLU A 533 36.59 17.23 -30.07
C GLU A 533 35.56 16.59 -31.02
N LEU A 534 35.14 15.36 -30.72
CA LEU A 534 34.21 14.60 -31.55
C LEU A 534 32.79 15.20 -31.55
N LEU A 535 32.33 15.68 -30.39
CA LEU A 535 30.98 16.21 -30.21
C LEU A 535 30.92 17.74 -30.33
N GLN A 536 32.06 18.42 -30.35
CA GLN A 536 32.18 19.89 -30.31
C GLN A 536 31.41 20.49 -29.12
N LYS A 537 31.50 19.81 -27.96
CA LYS A 537 30.80 20.15 -26.70
C LYS A 537 31.71 19.92 -25.51
N GLU A 538 31.59 20.75 -24.47
CA GLU A 538 32.28 20.48 -23.20
C GLU A 538 31.74 19.20 -22.55
N ILE A 539 32.64 18.27 -22.21
CA ILE A 539 32.32 17.04 -21.51
C ILE A 539 33.06 17.05 -20.17
N GLU A 540 32.30 17.07 -19.08
CA GLU A 540 32.86 17.08 -17.73
C GLU A 540 33.58 15.75 -17.44
N PHE A 541 34.83 15.84 -16.99
CA PHE A 541 35.52 14.71 -16.36
C PHE A 541 34.98 14.53 -14.94
N ASN A 542 34.37 13.38 -14.64
CA ASN A 542 33.67 13.17 -13.37
C ASN A 542 33.86 11.74 -12.86
N ARG A 543 34.76 11.58 -11.89
CA ARG A 543 35.12 10.28 -11.28
C ARG A 543 34.24 9.96 -10.06
N LYS A 544 32.92 9.99 -10.22
CA LYS A 544 31.95 9.57 -9.19
C LYS A 544 31.53 8.13 -9.39
N ASN A 545 31.04 7.51 -8.32
CA ASN A 545 30.39 6.20 -8.41
C ASN A 545 28.98 6.37 -8.99
N LEU A 546 28.64 5.52 -9.96
CA LEU A 546 27.32 5.44 -10.57
C LEU A 546 26.62 4.19 -10.05
N VAL A 547 25.36 4.32 -9.62
CA VAL A 547 24.47 3.20 -9.32
C VAL A 547 23.23 3.37 -10.19
N LEU A 548 22.91 2.37 -11.00
CA LEU A 548 21.85 2.41 -11.99
C LEU A 548 20.50 2.03 -11.36
N GLU A 549 19.49 2.84 -11.65
CA GLU A 549 18.09 2.57 -11.37
C GLU A 549 17.42 1.91 -12.58
N ASP A 550 16.22 1.39 -12.34
CA ASP A 550 15.42 0.75 -13.38
C ASP A 550 15.01 1.77 -14.45
N GLY A 551 15.29 1.46 -15.72
CA GLY A 551 15.01 2.35 -16.85
C GLY A 551 16.08 3.40 -17.15
N ASP A 552 17.19 3.46 -16.40
CA ASP A 552 18.34 4.29 -16.77
C ASP A 552 19.01 3.77 -18.05
N THR A 553 19.55 4.69 -18.85
CA THR A 553 20.32 4.36 -20.06
C THR A 553 21.78 4.77 -19.87
N VAL A 554 22.71 3.87 -20.19
CA VAL A 554 24.14 4.17 -20.18
C VAL A 554 24.67 4.18 -21.60
N LEU A 555 25.28 5.30 -21.99
CA LEU A 555 26.14 5.39 -23.16
C LEU A 555 27.59 5.15 -22.73
N VAL A 556 28.20 4.07 -23.22
CA VAL A 556 29.60 3.74 -22.97
C VAL A 556 30.41 4.13 -24.20
N PHE A 557 31.32 5.07 -24.03
CA PHE A 557 32.30 5.48 -25.04
C PHE A 557 33.66 4.82 -24.78
N GLN A 558 34.14 4.03 -25.71
CA GLN A 558 35.42 3.34 -25.59
C GLN A 558 36.37 3.77 -26.70
N ILE A 559 37.60 4.12 -26.32
CA ILE A 559 38.70 4.34 -27.24
C ILE A 559 39.42 3.01 -27.43
N LYS A 560 39.62 2.58 -28.67
CA LYS A 560 40.27 1.30 -29.01
C LYS A 560 41.79 1.33 -28.76
N LYS A 561 42.37 2.54 -28.72
CA LYS A 561 43.76 2.80 -28.32
C LYS A 561 43.80 2.97 -26.80
N ARG A 562 44.48 2.07 -26.07
CA ARG A 562 44.67 2.18 -24.62
C ARG A 562 45.67 3.32 -24.34
N PRO A 563 45.26 4.43 -23.68
CA PRO A 563 46.23 5.42 -23.21
C PRO A 563 47.07 4.82 -22.07
N GLN A 564 48.32 5.24 -21.94
CA GLN A 564 49.08 5.03 -20.71
C GLN A 564 48.38 5.77 -19.56
N GLU A 565 48.53 5.27 -18.33
CA GLU A 565 47.83 5.85 -17.17
C GLU A 565 48.27 7.31 -16.94
N GLY A 566 47.32 8.24 -17.02
CA GLY A 566 47.59 9.69 -16.94
C GLY A 566 47.99 10.36 -18.26
N GLN A 567 48.09 9.63 -19.37
CA GLN A 567 48.42 10.19 -20.68
C GLN A 567 47.28 11.08 -21.21
N ILE A 568 47.66 12.28 -21.65
CA ILE A 568 46.84 13.20 -22.45
C ILE A 568 47.25 13.03 -23.91
N PHE A 569 46.29 12.90 -24.83
CA PHE A 569 46.59 12.72 -26.25
C PHE A 569 47.09 14.04 -26.86
N THR A 570 48.09 13.97 -27.73
CA THR A 570 48.50 15.11 -28.56
C THR A 570 47.46 15.41 -29.65
N GLU A 571 47.53 16.59 -30.29
CA GLU A 571 46.63 16.93 -31.40
C GLU A 571 46.70 15.93 -32.56
N GLU A 572 47.89 15.41 -32.85
CA GLU A 572 48.12 14.41 -33.89
C GLU A 572 47.46 13.06 -33.52
N GLU A 573 47.57 12.65 -32.25
CA GLU A 573 46.95 11.42 -31.75
C GLU A 573 45.42 11.52 -31.70
N LEU A 574 44.87 12.69 -31.37
CA LEU A 574 43.43 12.95 -31.41
C LEU A 574 42.88 12.85 -32.83
N LYS A 575 43.54 13.51 -33.79
CA LYS A 575 43.17 13.43 -35.21
C LYS A 575 43.21 11.99 -35.69
N GLU A 576 44.26 11.25 -35.35
CA GLU A 576 44.36 9.83 -35.68
C GLU A 576 43.17 9.01 -35.14
N ILE A 577 42.81 9.20 -33.86
CA ILE A 577 41.69 8.47 -33.24
C ILE A 577 40.36 8.77 -33.94
N ILE A 578 40.13 10.02 -34.29
CA ILE A 578 38.88 10.47 -34.93
C ILE A 578 38.83 10.02 -36.39
N GLU A 579 39.85 10.32 -37.19
CA GLU A 579 39.88 10.02 -38.63
C GLU A 579 39.85 8.52 -38.92
N LYS A 580 40.55 7.71 -38.10
CA LYS A 580 40.58 6.25 -38.26
C LYS A 580 39.43 5.53 -37.54
N GLY A 581 38.50 6.25 -36.91
CA GLY A 581 37.36 5.65 -36.21
C GLY A 581 37.77 4.69 -35.08
N LEU A 582 38.83 5.02 -34.34
CA LEU A 582 39.40 4.18 -33.27
C LEU A 582 38.61 4.30 -31.96
N TYR A 583 37.30 4.34 -32.06
CA TYR A 583 36.38 4.40 -30.93
C TYR A 583 35.12 3.59 -31.19
N SER A 584 34.31 3.37 -30.17
CA SER A 584 32.99 2.75 -30.26
C SER A 584 32.04 3.34 -29.22
N PHE A 585 30.77 3.41 -29.58
CA PHE A 585 29.68 3.69 -28.65
C PHE A 585 28.87 2.42 -28.41
N TRP A 586 28.54 2.18 -27.15
CA TRP A 586 27.61 1.15 -26.73
C TRP A 586 26.49 1.79 -25.95
N LYS A 587 25.29 1.23 -26.10
CA LYS A 587 24.10 1.63 -25.37
C LYS A 587 23.67 0.46 -24.52
N LEU A 588 23.54 0.70 -23.22
CA LEU A 588 23.19 -0.31 -22.24
C LEU A 588 21.93 0.11 -21.48
N LYS A 589 21.11 -0.89 -21.17
CA LYS A 589 19.87 -0.74 -20.40
C LYS A 589 19.76 -1.86 -19.39
N VAL A 590 19.39 -1.50 -18.16
CA VAL A 590 19.19 -2.44 -17.07
C VAL A 590 17.69 -2.52 -16.79
N ASN A 591 17.17 -3.75 -16.72
CA ASN A 591 15.81 -4.04 -16.26
C ASN A 591 15.91 -4.96 -15.04
N TYR A 592 15.63 -4.45 -13.85
CA TYR A 592 15.54 -5.25 -12.64
C TYR A 592 14.18 -6.00 -12.61
N SER A 593 14.21 -7.25 -12.17
CA SER A 593 13.03 -8.12 -12.08
C SER A 593 12.29 -8.03 -10.75
#